data_AF-A0A371I8G4-F1
#
_entry.id   AF-A0A371I8G4-F1
#
_cell.length_a   1.000
_cell.length_b   1.000
_cell.length_c   1.000
_cell.angle_alpha   90.00
_cell.angle_beta   90.00
_cell.angle_gamma   90.00
#
_symmetry.space_group_name_H-M   'P 1'
#
loop_
_entity.id
_entity.type
_entity.pdbx_description
1 polymer ?
#
loop_
_entity_poly.entity_id
_entity_poly.type
_entity_poly.pdbx_seq_one_letter_code
_entity_poly.pdbx_strand_id
1 'polypeptide(L)'
;MPITRNQASSTNEGEEDTLQRLLQAVASLQARSDEQSRLSMEAEQRQAEAEERYRQEETRHLSAMRAAEQREGELRQQIAALQAAKREEKRAQPFWGQPFCRGINETPILLNFREVVVEPFDGSQDPYAHLQTFQTQMYISGGNDRLSWKLFPGTLRRVAMQWMATLPPRSIQTFKDLASSFVSQFAANKVKKLEVANLFDIKQTKGESLKSYLACFNNATVRVDDLDQKFFVKAFQKGLRAGPFSNALALRKPINMEEIHARAEKHVEMEEDQCERRKLE
;
A
#
# COMPACT_ATOMS: atom_id res chain seq x y z
N MET A 1 115.49 71.27 69.20
CA MET A 1 114.14 71.90 69.29
C MET A 1 113.42 71.70 67.95
N PRO A 2 112.08 71.53 67.96
CA PRO A 2 111.33 70.52 67.20
C PRO A 2 110.80 71.02 65.84
N ILE A 3 110.25 70.19 64.95
CA ILE A 3 108.80 69.98 64.80
C ILE A 3 108.52 68.75 63.89
N THR A 4 107.58 67.94 64.35
CA THR A 4 106.84 66.83 63.74
C THR A 4 106.25 67.20 62.35
N ARG A 5 105.88 66.28 61.44
CA ARG A 5 104.64 65.49 61.56
C ARG A 5 104.37 64.74 60.24
N ASN A 6 104.22 63.43 60.37
CA ASN A 6 103.30 62.48 59.73
C ASN A 6 102.78 62.70 58.29
N GLN A 7 102.94 61.60 57.56
CA GLN A 7 102.06 61.06 56.53
C GLN A 7 100.57 61.34 56.77
N ALA A 8 99.87 61.77 55.72
CA ALA A 8 98.47 61.43 55.43
C ALA A 8 98.13 61.84 53.98
N SER A 9 98.71 61.16 53.00
CA SER A 9 98.16 61.10 51.64
C SER A 9 97.67 59.68 51.43
N SER A 10 96.40 59.41 51.75
CA SER A 10 95.60 58.26 51.30
C SER A 10 94.34 58.10 52.17
N THR A 11 93.40 59.03 52.10
CA THR A 11 92.06 58.84 52.70
C THR A 11 90.89 59.35 51.84
N ASN A 12 91.13 60.14 50.78
CA ASN A 12 90.03 60.64 49.92
C ASN A 12 89.58 59.69 48.81
N GLU A 13 90.45 58.85 48.22
CA GLU A 13 90.04 57.93 47.14
C GLU A 13 89.18 56.76 47.63
N GLY A 14 89.38 56.32 48.88
CA GLY A 14 88.60 55.21 49.46
C GLY A 14 87.17 55.60 49.81
N GLU A 15 86.96 56.82 50.29
CA GLU A 15 85.62 57.32 50.64
C GLU A 15 84.79 57.60 49.38
N GLU A 16 85.40 58.11 48.31
CA GLU A 16 84.76 58.37 47.02
C GLU A 16 84.35 57.07 46.30
N ASP A 17 85.20 56.03 46.30
CA ASP A 17 84.85 54.69 45.78
C ASP A 17 83.71 54.05 46.60
N THR A 18 83.70 54.25 47.92
CA THR A 18 82.63 53.74 48.79
C THR A 18 81.29 54.43 48.50
N LEU A 19 81.31 55.75 48.30
CA LEU A 19 80.13 56.56 47.97
C LEU A 19 79.59 56.21 46.58
N GLN A 20 80.47 55.97 45.60
CA GLN A 20 80.09 55.56 44.25
C GLN A 20 79.45 54.17 44.22
N ARG A 21 79.96 53.22 45.01
CA ARG A 21 79.33 51.89 45.19
C ARG A 21 77.95 51.99 45.85
N LEU A 22 77.78 52.88 46.83
CA LEU A 22 76.48 53.12 47.47
C LEU A 22 75.47 53.74 46.48
N LEU A 23 75.88 54.73 45.68
CA LEU A 23 75.04 55.31 44.64
C LEU A 23 74.62 54.27 43.59
N GLN A 24 75.54 53.39 43.17
CA GLN A 24 75.23 52.31 42.24
C GLN A 24 74.28 51.26 42.85
N ALA A 25 74.43 50.95 44.13
CA ALA A 25 73.53 50.05 44.85
C ALA A 25 72.12 50.64 44.97
N VAL A 26 72.00 51.93 45.30
CA VAL A 26 70.72 52.64 45.35
C VAL A 26 70.06 52.67 43.98
N ALA A 27 70.79 53.00 42.91
CA ALA A 27 70.26 52.98 41.55
C ALA A 27 69.78 51.57 41.13
N SER A 28 70.50 50.53 41.53
CA SER A 28 70.13 49.14 41.25
C SER A 28 68.89 48.70 42.02
N LEU A 29 68.73 49.14 43.27
CA LEU A 29 67.54 48.90 44.08
C LEU A 29 66.33 49.67 43.54
N GLN A 30 66.52 50.91 43.11
CA GLN A 30 65.49 51.71 42.46
C GLN A 30 65.01 51.03 41.16
N ALA A 31 65.93 50.62 40.29
CA ALA A 31 65.61 49.91 39.05
C ALA A 31 64.87 48.57 39.31
N ARG A 32 65.25 47.85 40.37
CA ARG A 32 64.53 46.63 40.80
C ARG A 32 63.13 46.94 41.31
N SER A 33 62.96 48.02 42.07
CA SER A 33 61.65 48.47 42.58
C SER A 33 60.73 48.88 41.43
N ASP A 34 61.25 49.59 40.44
CA ASP A 34 60.51 50.03 39.25
C ASP A 34 60.11 48.82 38.40
N GLU A 35 61.02 47.87 38.18
CA GLU A 35 60.72 46.63 37.45
C GLU A 35 59.70 45.76 38.21
N GLN A 36 59.78 45.67 39.54
CA GLN A 36 58.80 44.94 40.34
C GLN A 36 57.41 45.60 40.28
N SER A 37 57.34 46.94 40.25
CA SER A 37 56.10 47.67 40.06
C SER A 37 55.51 47.42 38.66
N ARG A 38 56.35 47.41 37.63
CA ARG A 38 55.95 47.10 36.26
C ARG A 38 55.38 45.69 36.14
N LEU A 39 56.06 44.69 36.71
CA LEU A 39 55.60 43.30 36.72
C LEU A 39 54.30 43.12 37.51
N SER A 40 54.12 43.83 38.63
CA SER A 40 52.87 43.82 39.40
C SER A 40 51.70 44.34 38.56
N MET A 41 51.87 45.49 37.89
CA MET A 41 50.84 46.04 37.00
C MET A 41 50.52 45.09 35.83
N GLU A 42 51.53 44.45 35.26
CA GLU A 42 51.36 43.49 34.15
C GLU A 42 50.63 42.21 34.62
N ALA A 43 50.84 41.78 35.86
CA ALA A 43 50.14 40.65 36.47
C ALA A 43 48.67 40.99 36.77
N GLU A 44 48.40 42.18 37.32
CA GLU A 44 47.04 42.68 37.56
C GLU A 44 46.26 42.83 36.25
N GLN A 45 46.89 43.34 35.19
CA GLN A 45 46.25 43.42 33.87
C GLN A 45 45.90 42.03 33.32
N ARG A 46 46.83 41.07 33.39
CA ARG A 46 46.55 39.68 32.96
C ARG A 46 45.43 39.04 33.77
N GLN A 47 45.36 39.33 35.07
CA GLN A 47 44.28 38.83 35.92
C GLN A 47 42.93 39.44 35.54
N ALA A 48 42.87 40.76 35.32
CA ALA A 48 41.66 41.44 34.85
C ALA A 48 41.18 40.91 33.50
N GLU A 49 42.09 40.69 32.55
CA GLU A 49 41.76 40.09 31.24
C GLU A 49 41.26 38.64 31.37
N ALA A 50 41.85 37.85 32.27
CA ALA A 50 41.41 36.48 32.53
C ALA A 50 40.00 36.44 33.15
N GLU A 51 39.71 37.32 34.10
CA GLU A 51 38.39 37.45 34.72
C GLU A 51 37.33 37.94 33.72
N GLU A 52 37.68 38.81 32.79
CA GLU A 52 36.78 39.25 31.73
C GLU A 52 36.50 38.12 30.73
N ARG A 53 37.52 37.35 30.32
CA ARG A 53 37.34 36.16 29.48
C ARG A 53 36.46 35.12 30.14
N TYR A 54 36.64 34.89 31.45
CA TYR A 54 35.78 33.99 32.22
C TYR A 54 34.32 34.45 32.19
N ARG A 55 34.04 35.73 32.46
CA ARG A 55 32.69 36.30 32.41
C ARG A 55 32.05 36.22 31.02
N GLN A 56 32.83 36.45 29.97
CA GLN A 56 32.36 36.32 28.59
C GLN A 56 32.00 34.87 28.25
N GLU A 57 32.83 33.92 28.67
CA GLU A 57 32.59 32.49 28.43
C GLU A 57 31.38 31.98 29.21
N GLU A 58 31.20 32.41 30.45
CA GLU A 58 30.00 32.12 31.24
C GLU A 58 28.72 32.64 30.57
N THR A 59 28.77 33.86 30.02
CA THR A 59 27.65 34.45 29.25
C THR A 59 27.36 33.63 27.99
N ARG A 60 28.40 33.22 27.26
CA ARG A 60 28.26 32.36 26.07
C ARG A 60 27.65 31.01 26.44
N HIS A 61 28.12 30.39 27.51
CA HIS A 61 27.61 29.12 28.01
C HIS A 61 26.12 29.22 28.38
N LEU A 62 25.73 30.25 29.14
CA LEU A 62 24.33 30.52 29.48
C LEU A 62 23.45 30.77 28.25
N SER A 63 23.98 31.46 27.23
CA SER A 63 23.25 31.67 25.98
C SER A 63 23.09 30.37 25.18
N ALA A 64 24.11 29.52 25.15
CA ALA A 64 24.08 28.23 24.47
C ALA A 64 23.12 27.25 25.16
N MET A 65 23.09 27.24 26.49
CA MET A 65 22.17 26.41 27.28
C MET A 65 20.72 26.80 27.04
N ARG A 66 20.40 28.11 27.05
CA ARG A 66 19.05 28.59 26.72
C ARG A 66 18.64 28.24 25.28
N ALA A 67 19.55 28.34 24.32
CA ALA A 67 19.29 27.93 22.94
C ALA A 67 19.05 26.41 22.82
N ALA A 68 19.75 25.60 23.61
CA ALA A 68 19.56 24.15 23.66
C ALA A 68 18.19 23.77 24.26
N GLU A 69 17.80 24.40 25.36
CA GLU A 69 16.47 24.20 25.98
C GLU A 69 15.34 24.58 25.02
N GLN A 70 15.48 25.69 24.28
CA GLN A 70 14.49 26.08 23.29
C GLN A 70 14.36 25.04 22.17
N ARG A 71 15.47 24.55 21.63
CA ARG A 71 15.48 23.48 20.61
C ARG A 71 14.85 22.19 21.15
N GLU A 72 15.12 21.85 22.40
CA GLU A 72 14.51 20.68 23.04
C GLU A 72 12.99 20.86 23.16
N GLY A 73 12.52 22.05 23.53
CA GLY A 73 11.10 22.40 23.57
C GLY A 73 10.43 22.25 22.21
N GLU A 74 11.05 22.77 21.14
CA GLU A 74 10.58 22.63 19.76
C GLU A 74 10.52 21.16 19.32
N LEU A 75 11.55 20.37 19.63
CA LEU A 75 11.58 18.93 19.33
C LEU A 75 10.49 18.17 20.10
N ARG A 76 10.29 18.47 21.39
CA ARG A 76 9.20 17.89 22.20
C ARG A 76 7.83 18.22 21.61
N GLN A 77 7.64 19.46 21.15
CA GLN A 77 6.40 19.88 20.49
C GLN A 77 6.19 19.16 19.15
N GLN A 78 7.23 19.00 18.34
CA GLN A 78 7.17 18.22 17.09
C GLN A 78 6.86 16.75 17.36
N ILE A 79 7.48 16.12 18.36
CA ILE A 79 7.19 14.75 18.75
C ILE A 79 5.73 14.63 19.23
N ALA A 80 5.25 15.57 20.04
CA ALA A 80 3.86 15.60 20.49
C ALA A 80 2.87 15.76 19.31
N ALA A 81 3.20 16.62 18.34
CA ALA A 81 2.39 16.81 17.12
C ALA A 81 2.37 15.54 16.25
N LEU A 82 3.51 14.87 16.06
CA LEU A 82 3.60 13.59 15.34
C LEU A 82 2.84 12.48 16.05
N GLN A 83 2.90 12.42 17.39
CA GLN A 83 2.13 11.46 18.18
C GLN A 83 0.63 11.76 18.16
N ALA A 84 0.23 13.03 18.16
CA ALA A 84 -1.16 13.44 18.02
C ALA A 84 -1.70 13.08 16.62
N ALA A 85 -0.94 13.37 15.56
CA ALA A 85 -1.28 12.98 14.19
C ALA A 85 -1.41 11.45 14.05
N LYS A 86 -0.50 10.68 14.67
CA LYS A 86 -0.58 9.21 14.68
C LYS A 86 -1.75 8.67 15.52
N ARG A 87 -2.15 9.37 16.58
CA ARG A 87 -3.35 9.02 17.36
C ARG A 87 -4.62 9.37 16.59
N GLU A 88 -4.68 10.49 15.90
CA GLU A 88 -5.75 10.84 14.96
C GLU A 88 -5.86 9.78 13.85
N GLU A 89 -4.73 9.37 13.25
CA GLU A 89 -4.70 8.31 12.23
C GLU A 89 -5.21 6.96 12.75
N LYS A 90 -4.88 6.59 13.99
CA LYS A 90 -5.40 5.36 14.63
C LYS A 90 -6.85 5.46 15.11
N ARG A 91 -7.30 6.65 15.53
CA ARG A 91 -8.65 6.88 16.07
C ARG A 91 -9.67 7.19 14.98
N ALA A 92 -9.20 7.61 13.81
CA ALA A 92 -9.98 7.83 12.58
C ALA A 92 -9.89 6.66 11.60
N GLN A 93 -9.52 5.45 12.04
CA GLN A 93 -9.87 4.24 11.32
C GLN A 93 -11.20 3.71 11.86
N PRO A 94 -12.34 4.01 11.19
CA PRO A 94 -13.53 3.20 11.39
C PRO A 94 -13.18 1.74 11.10
N PHE A 95 -13.91 0.80 11.72
CA PHE A 95 -13.87 -0.64 11.43
C PHE A 95 -13.91 -0.93 9.91
N TRP A 96 -14.51 -0.01 9.15
CA TRP A 96 -14.31 0.18 7.72
C TRP A 96 -13.44 1.41 7.50
N GLY A 97 -12.13 1.24 7.29
CA GLY A 97 -11.29 2.35 6.82
C GLY A 97 -11.90 2.79 5.50
N GLN A 98 -12.62 3.92 5.47
CA GLN A 98 -13.49 4.31 4.36
C GLN A 98 -12.74 4.09 3.04
N PRO A 99 -13.06 3.02 2.27
CA PRO A 99 -12.29 2.66 1.07
C PRO A 99 -12.50 3.67 -0.08
N PHE A 100 -13.12 4.80 0.23
CA PHE A 100 -14.15 5.46 -0.53
C PHE A 100 -13.94 6.97 -0.42
N CYS A 101 -13.88 7.65 -1.56
CA CYS A 101 -13.76 9.11 -1.60
C CYS A 101 -15.02 9.78 -1.00
N ARG A 102 -14.84 10.93 -0.33
CA ARG A 102 -15.90 11.66 0.40
C ARG A 102 -17.20 11.81 -0.41
N GLY A 103 -17.07 12.14 -1.70
CA GLY A 103 -18.21 12.41 -2.60
C GLY A 103 -19.13 11.22 -2.88
N ILE A 104 -18.80 9.99 -2.47
CA ILE A 104 -19.70 8.84 -2.64
C ILE A 104 -20.34 8.39 -1.33
N ASN A 105 -19.67 8.57 -0.19
CA ASN A 105 -20.33 8.42 1.10
C ASN A 105 -21.57 9.33 1.18
N GLU A 106 -21.46 10.55 0.64
CA GLU A 106 -22.51 11.56 0.58
C GLU A 106 -23.56 11.33 -0.51
N THR A 107 -23.40 10.34 -1.41
CA THR A 107 -24.43 10.05 -2.43
C THR A 107 -25.67 9.44 -1.76
N PRO A 108 -26.84 10.11 -1.79
CA PRO A 108 -28.04 9.59 -1.16
C PRO A 108 -28.53 8.36 -1.94
N ILE A 109 -28.84 7.28 -1.21
CA ILE A 109 -29.67 6.20 -1.76
C ILE A 109 -31.10 6.74 -1.67
N LEU A 110 -31.72 7.00 -2.80
CA LEU A 110 -33.10 7.52 -2.82
C LEU A 110 -34.04 6.49 -2.18
N LEU A 111 -35.02 6.96 -1.40
CA LEU A 111 -35.98 6.11 -0.68
C LEU A 111 -36.78 5.15 -1.58
N ASN A 112 -36.88 5.43 -2.88
CA ASN A 112 -37.55 4.62 -3.88
C ASN A 112 -36.60 3.71 -4.69
N PHE A 113 -35.33 3.63 -4.31
CA PHE A 113 -34.37 2.74 -4.95
C PHE A 113 -34.74 1.28 -4.66
N ARG A 114 -34.93 0.48 -5.71
CA ARG A 114 -35.19 -0.96 -5.57
C ARG A 114 -33.97 -1.64 -4.97
N GLU A 115 -34.21 -2.48 -3.97
CA GLU A 115 -33.16 -3.27 -3.34
C GLU A 115 -32.49 -4.18 -4.37
N VAL A 116 -31.15 -4.18 -4.35
CA VAL A 116 -30.33 -5.01 -5.24
C VAL A 116 -30.18 -6.39 -4.60
N VAL A 117 -30.98 -7.33 -5.08
CA VAL A 117 -30.97 -8.72 -4.60
C VAL A 117 -30.08 -9.55 -5.51
N VAL A 118 -28.92 -9.95 -4.99
CA VAL A 118 -27.94 -10.80 -5.69
C VAL A 118 -27.53 -11.92 -4.72
N GLU A 119 -27.28 -13.12 -5.26
CA GLU A 119 -26.72 -14.21 -4.45
C GLU A 119 -25.38 -13.75 -3.85
N PRO A 120 -25.17 -13.88 -2.52
CA PRO A 120 -23.96 -13.39 -1.90
C PRO A 120 -22.71 -14.12 -2.38
N PHE A 121 -21.71 -13.35 -2.82
CA PHE A 121 -20.44 -13.90 -3.26
C PHE A 121 -19.56 -14.25 -2.06
N ASP A 122 -19.31 -15.53 -1.87
CA ASP A 122 -18.54 -16.03 -0.74
C ASP A 122 -17.09 -16.36 -1.10
N GLY A 123 -16.71 -16.18 -2.37
CA GLY A 123 -15.37 -16.48 -2.88
C GLY A 123 -15.24 -17.87 -3.48
N SER A 124 -16.32 -18.59 -3.75
CA SER A 124 -16.30 -19.87 -4.48
C SER A 124 -16.90 -19.78 -5.89
N GLN A 125 -17.71 -18.76 -6.17
CA GLN A 125 -18.37 -18.56 -7.45
C GLN A 125 -17.44 -17.91 -8.49
N ASP A 126 -17.86 -17.92 -9.76
CA ASP A 126 -17.18 -17.17 -10.81
C ASP A 126 -17.33 -15.65 -10.57
N PRO A 127 -16.22 -14.90 -10.42
CA PRO A 127 -16.29 -13.47 -10.18
C PRO A 127 -16.92 -12.68 -11.34
N TYR A 128 -16.77 -13.13 -12.59
CA TYR A 128 -17.40 -12.46 -13.73
C TYR A 128 -18.91 -12.64 -13.71
N ALA A 129 -19.40 -13.84 -13.42
CA ALA A 129 -20.83 -14.12 -13.35
C ALA A 129 -21.51 -13.32 -12.22
N HIS A 130 -20.84 -13.21 -11.06
CA HIS A 130 -21.32 -12.39 -9.95
C HIS A 130 -21.41 -10.91 -10.34
N LEU A 131 -20.33 -10.38 -10.92
CA LEU A 131 -20.27 -8.98 -11.36
C LEU A 131 -21.34 -8.67 -12.40
N GLN A 132 -21.56 -9.56 -13.36
CA GLN A 132 -22.60 -9.41 -14.38
C GLN A 132 -23.99 -9.40 -13.75
N THR A 133 -24.30 -10.36 -12.87
CA THR A 133 -25.58 -10.41 -12.15
C THR A 133 -25.83 -9.12 -11.38
N PHE A 134 -24.81 -8.65 -10.65
CA PHE A 134 -24.88 -7.40 -9.91
C PHE A 134 -25.14 -6.19 -10.83
N GLN A 135 -24.40 -6.06 -11.92
CA GLN A 135 -24.60 -4.96 -12.88
C GLN A 135 -25.98 -4.98 -13.53
N THR A 136 -26.51 -6.17 -13.86
CA THR A 136 -27.88 -6.32 -14.37
C THR A 136 -28.91 -5.86 -13.34
N GLN A 137 -28.77 -6.24 -12.07
CA GLN A 137 -29.68 -5.79 -11.01
C GLN A 137 -29.58 -4.28 -10.75
N MET A 138 -28.36 -3.74 -10.77
CA MET A 138 -28.13 -2.29 -10.68
C MET A 138 -28.83 -1.53 -11.81
N TYR A 139 -28.74 -2.04 -13.05
CA TYR A 139 -29.42 -1.45 -14.20
C TYR A 139 -30.95 -1.49 -14.05
N ILE A 140 -31.52 -2.64 -13.69
CA ILE A 140 -32.97 -2.81 -13.48
C ILE A 140 -33.48 -1.87 -12.37
N SER A 141 -32.67 -1.65 -11.33
CA SER A 141 -33.01 -0.79 -10.20
C SER A 141 -32.81 0.70 -10.47
N GLY A 142 -32.40 1.09 -11.69
CA GLY A 142 -32.16 2.47 -12.09
C GLY A 142 -30.91 3.08 -11.45
N GLY A 143 -29.94 2.24 -11.08
CA GLY A 143 -28.71 2.69 -10.45
C GLY A 143 -27.65 3.20 -11.43
N ASN A 144 -26.60 3.78 -10.87
CA ASN A 144 -25.46 4.33 -11.61
C ASN A 144 -24.14 3.80 -11.03
N ASP A 145 -23.00 4.16 -11.62
CA ASP A 145 -21.69 3.71 -11.16
C ASP A 145 -21.41 4.07 -9.69
N ARG A 146 -21.88 5.24 -9.22
CA ARG A 146 -21.70 5.68 -7.82
C ARG A 146 -22.46 4.78 -6.85
N LEU A 147 -23.69 4.41 -7.18
CA LEU A 147 -24.48 3.47 -6.39
C LEU A 147 -23.92 2.04 -6.49
N SER A 148 -23.42 1.66 -7.67
CA SER A 148 -22.89 0.33 -7.93
C SER A 148 -21.77 -0.02 -6.97
N TRP A 149 -20.77 0.84 -6.82
CA TRP A 149 -19.71 0.51 -5.87
C TRP A 149 -20.13 0.67 -4.41
N LYS A 150 -21.09 1.54 -4.08
CA LYS A 150 -21.60 1.71 -2.71
C LYS A 150 -22.35 0.48 -2.22
N LEU A 151 -23.05 -0.19 -3.13
CA LEU A 151 -23.89 -1.35 -2.83
C LEU A 151 -23.16 -2.69 -3.04
N PHE A 152 -22.14 -2.73 -3.90
CA PHE A 152 -21.37 -3.95 -4.17
C PHE A 152 -20.83 -4.65 -2.90
N PRO A 153 -20.27 -3.95 -1.89
CA PRO A 153 -19.82 -4.60 -0.65
C PRO A 153 -20.92 -5.39 0.07
N GLY A 154 -22.18 -4.95 -0.04
CA GLY A 154 -23.34 -5.65 0.53
C GLY A 154 -23.61 -7.01 -0.10
N THR A 155 -23.04 -7.28 -1.27
CA THR A 155 -23.14 -8.57 -1.96
C THR A 155 -22.04 -9.55 -1.58
N LEU A 156 -21.05 -9.14 -0.79
CA LEU A 156 -19.89 -9.98 -0.44
C LEU A 156 -20.08 -10.69 0.91
N ARG A 157 -19.55 -11.90 1.04
CA ARG A 157 -19.49 -12.68 2.28
C ARG A 157 -18.14 -13.36 2.47
N ARG A 158 -17.86 -13.78 3.71
CA ARG A 158 -16.71 -14.63 4.07
C ARG A 158 -15.38 -14.06 3.55
N VAL A 159 -14.61 -14.84 2.79
CA VAL A 159 -13.30 -14.45 2.25
C VAL A 159 -13.40 -13.23 1.32
N ALA A 160 -14.52 -13.03 0.62
CA ALA A 160 -14.71 -11.85 -0.21
C ALA A 160 -14.88 -10.57 0.61
N MET A 161 -15.58 -10.64 1.74
CA MET A 161 -15.70 -9.51 2.67
C MET A 161 -14.34 -9.20 3.33
N GLN A 162 -13.56 -10.23 3.69
CA GLN A 162 -12.21 -10.05 4.24
C GLN A 162 -11.29 -9.36 3.23
N TRP A 163 -11.29 -9.81 1.97
CA TRP A 163 -10.52 -9.18 0.90
C TRP A 163 -10.86 -7.69 0.76
N MET A 164 -12.16 -7.33 0.74
CA MET A 164 -12.58 -5.94 0.64
C MET A 164 -11.98 -5.07 1.77
N ALA A 165 -11.88 -5.62 2.99
CA ALA A 165 -11.28 -4.93 4.13
C ALA A 165 -9.74 -4.78 4.04
N THR A 166 -9.07 -5.55 3.18
CA THR A 166 -7.61 -5.44 2.96
C THR A 166 -7.22 -4.38 1.92
N LEU A 167 -8.19 -3.79 1.22
CA LEU A 167 -7.93 -2.82 0.18
C LEU A 167 -7.31 -1.53 0.77
N PRO A 168 -6.25 -0.98 0.16
CA PRO A 168 -5.64 0.25 0.65
C PRO A 168 -6.66 1.40 0.65
N PRO A 169 -6.61 2.31 1.64
CA PRO A 169 -7.50 3.47 1.67
C PRO A 169 -7.40 4.29 0.37
N ARG A 170 -8.55 4.69 -0.18
CA ARG A 170 -8.66 5.53 -1.40
C ARG A 170 -8.04 4.91 -2.68
N SER A 171 -7.78 3.61 -2.70
CA SER A 171 -7.24 2.90 -3.88
C SER A 171 -8.25 2.74 -5.01
N ILE A 172 -9.56 2.77 -4.70
CA ILE A 172 -10.64 2.59 -5.66
C ILE A 172 -11.30 3.94 -5.93
N GLN A 173 -11.19 4.45 -7.15
CA GLN A 173 -11.75 5.74 -7.55
C GLN A 173 -13.04 5.60 -8.35
N THR A 174 -13.18 4.48 -9.07
CA THR A 174 -14.34 4.16 -9.92
C THR A 174 -14.85 2.75 -9.65
N PHE A 175 -16.10 2.47 -10.06
CA PHE A 175 -16.61 1.09 -10.04
C PHE A 175 -15.78 0.16 -10.93
N LYS A 176 -15.22 0.67 -12.03
CA LYS A 176 -14.33 -0.08 -12.91
C LYS A 176 -13.06 -0.55 -12.19
N ASP A 177 -12.48 0.28 -11.33
CA ASP A 177 -11.30 -0.09 -10.53
C ASP A 177 -11.63 -1.19 -9.53
N LEU A 178 -12.80 -1.09 -8.88
CA LEU A 178 -13.32 -2.11 -7.97
C LEU A 178 -13.53 -3.44 -8.71
N ALA A 179 -14.25 -3.41 -9.83
CA ALA A 179 -14.53 -4.58 -10.65
C ALA A 179 -13.24 -5.27 -11.12
N SER A 180 -12.25 -4.49 -11.58
CA SER A 180 -10.96 -5.01 -12.04
C SER A 180 -10.18 -5.65 -10.89
N SER A 181 -10.14 -5.01 -9.73
CA SER A 181 -9.47 -5.53 -8.54
C SER A 181 -10.14 -6.81 -8.02
N PHE A 182 -11.48 -6.83 -8.00
CA PHE A 182 -12.28 -7.99 -7.59
C PHE A 182 -12.04 -9.20 -8.49
N VAL A 183 -12.14 -9.01 -9.81
CA VAL A 183 -11.88 -10.06 -10.79
C VAL A 183 -10.44 -10.57 -10.68
N SER A 184 -9.47 -9.67 -10.50
CA SER A 184 -8.07 -10.08 -10.36
C SER A 184 -7.83 -10.88 -9.07
N GLN A 185 -8.45 -10.51 -7.96
CA GLN A 185 -8.32 -11.23 -6.69
C GLN A 185 -8.86 -12.65 -6.79
N PHE A 186 -10.04 -12.81 -7.40
CA PHE A 186 -10.75 -14.09 -7.47
C PHE A 186 -10.57 -14.80 -8.81
N ALA A 187 -9.54 -14.44 -9.58
CA ALA A 187 -9.30 -14.98 -10.92
C ALA A 187 -9.18 -16.51 -10.95
N ALA A 188 -8.68 -17.12 -9.87
CA ALA A 188 -8.58 -18.57 -9.72
C ALA A 188 -9.95 -19.28 -9.64
N ASN A 189 -10.99 -18.57 -9.23
CA ASN A 189 -12.36 -19.09 -9.11
C ASN A 189 -13.15 -18.97 -10.42
N LYS A 190 -12.56 -18.36 -11.45
CA LYS A 190 -13.18 -18.30 -12.77
C LYS A 190 -13.52 -19.71 -13.21
N VAL A 191 -14.77 -19.94 -13.59
CA VAL A 191 -15.16 -21.23 -14.15
C VAL A 191 -14.36 -21.39 -15.43
N LYS A 192 -13.55 -22.45 -15.49
CA LYS A 192 -12.81 -22.79 -16.71
C LYS A 192 -13.84 -22.95 -17.83
N LYS A 193 -13.76 -22.07 -18.82
CA LYS A 193 -14.49 -22.23 -20.08
C LYS A 193 -14.05 -23.57 -20.68
N LEU A 194 -15.00 -24.33 -21.21
CA LEU A 194 -14.65 -25.56 -21.91
C LEU A 194 -13.97 -25.18 -23.22
N GLU A 195 -12.90 -25.88 -23.57
CA GLU A 195 -12.32 -25.79 -24.90
C GLU A 195 -13.15 -26.63 -25.87
N VAL A 196 -13.13 -26.30 -27.16
CA VAL A 196 -13.80 -27.12 -28.18
C VAL A 196 -13.34 -28.58 -28.16
N ALA A 197 -12.08 -28.84 -27.82
CA ALA A 197 -11.55 -30.19 -27.64
C ALA A 197 -12.37 -31.01 -26.63
N ASN A 198 -12.84 -30.39 -25.55
CA ASN A 198 -13.60 -31.05 -24.49
C ASN A 198 -14.97 -31.56 -24.97
N LEU A 199 -15.53 -30.97 -26.04
CA LEU A 199 -16.77 -31.47 -26.64
C LEU A 199 -16.58 -32.86 -27.29
N PHE A 200 -15.36 -33.19 -27.72
CA PHE A 200 -15.08 -34.49 -28.33
C PHE A 200 -15.07 -35.64 -27.32
N ASP A 201 -14.94 -35.33 -26.03
CA ASP A 201 -14.97 -36.31 -24.93
C ASP A 201 -16.40 -36.68 -24.52
N ILE A 202 -17.40 -35.90 -24.95
CA ILE A 202 -18.81 -36.18 -24.67
C ILE A 202 -19.27 -37.30 -25.61
N LYS A 203 -19.48 -38.48 -25.06
CA LYS A 203 -19.94 -39.67 -25.79
C LYS A 203 -21.32 -40.10 -25.31
N GLN A 204 -22.20 -40.44 -26.25
CA GLN A 204 -23.47 -41.08 -25.94
C GLN A 204 -23.21 -42.48 -25.39
N THR A 205 -23.59 -42.71 -24.14
CA THR A 205 -23.30 -43.95 -23.42
C THR A 205 -24.27 -45.07 -23.79
N LYS A 206 -23.94 -46.32 -23.43
CA LYS A 206 -24.82 -47.47 -23.72
C LYS A 206 -26.08 -47.40 -22.85
N GLY A 207 -27.22 -47.15 -23.49
CA GLY A 207 -28.54 -47.08 -22.82
C GLY A 207 -29.05 -45.66 -22.65
N GLU A 208 -28.20 -44.66 -22.92
CA GLU A 208 -28.60 -43.26 -22.96
C GLU A 208 -29.42 -42.94 -24.22
N SER A 209 -30.59 -42.32 -24.03
CA SER A 209 -31.43 -41.86 -25.14
C SER A 209 -30.80 -40.69 -25.89
N LEU A 210 -31.19 -40.50 -27.15
CA LEU A 210 -30.71 -39.36 -27.94
C LEU A 210 -31.05 -38.02 -27.26
N LYS A 211 -32.23 -37.93 -26.64
CA LYS A 211 -32.69 -36.74 -25.88
C LYS A 211 -31.77 -36.40 -24.71
N SER A 212 -31.37 -37.41 -23.92
CA SER A 212 -30.46 -37.22 -22.78
C SER A 212 -29.08 -36.76 -23.26
N TYR A 213 -28.53 -37.45 -24.26
CA TYR A 213 -27.24 -37.08 -24.85
C TYR A 213 -27.25 -35.65 -25.42
N LEU A 214 -28.31 -35.27 -26.13
CA LEU A 214 -28.47 -33.94 -26.68
C LEU A 214 -28.49 -32.87 -25.57
N ALA A 215 -29.19 -33.13 -24.46
CA ALA A 215 -29.22 -32.23 -23.31
C ALA A 215 -27.82 -32.07 -22.67
N CYS A 216 -27.09 -33.18 -22.48
CA CYS A 216 -25.72 -33.15 -21.96
C CYS A 216 -24.76 -32.38 -22.90
N PHE A 217 -24.83 -32.65 -24.21
CA PHE A 217 -24.00 -31.97 -25.19
C PHE A 217 -24.31 -30.46 -25.25
N ASN A 218 -25.59 -30.09 -25.27
CA ASN A 218 -26.02 -28.69 -25.30
C ASN A 218 -25.53 -27.93 -24.05
N ASN A 219 -25.62 -28.53 -22.86
CA ASN A 219 -25.10 -27.94 -21.62
C ASN A 219 -23.60 -27.63 -21.72
N ALA A 220 -22.82 -28.55 -22.28
CA ALA A 220 -21.40 -28.34 -22.48
C ALA A 220 -21.11 -27.25 -23.52
N THR A 221 -21.84 -27.21 -24.64
CA THR A 221 -21.62 -26.19 -25.68
C THR A 221 -21.84 -24.76 -25.19
N VAL A 222 -22.79 -24.52 -24.27
CA VAL A 222 -23.02 -23.18 -23.68
C VAL A 222 -21.80 -22.67 -22.88
N ARG A 223 -20.92 -23.58 -22.45
CA ARG A 223 -19.72 -23.27 -21.67
C ARG A 223 -18.46 -23.11 -22.54
N VAL A 224 -18.58 -23.34 -23.84
CA VAL A 224 -17.49 -23.19 -24.82
C VAL A 224 -17.57 -21.80 -25.46
N ASP A 225 -16.46 -21.10 -25.48
CA ASP A 225 -16.34 -19.76 -26.07
C ASP A 225 -15.56 -19.85 -27.38
N ASP A 226 -16.23 -20.37 -28.42
CA ASP A 226 -15.67 -20.52 -29.76
C ASP A 226 -16.63 -19.97 -30.81
N LEU A 227 -16.08 -19.18 -31.74
CA LEU A 227 -16.79 -18.53 -32.83
C LEU A 227 -17.02 -19.48 -34.02
N ASP A 228 -16.28 -20.59 -34.10
CA ASP A 228 -16.32 -21.55 -35.20
C ASP A 228 -17.14 -22.81 -34.86
N GLN A 229 -18.46 -22.67 -34.97
CA GLN A 229 -19.42 -23.73 -34.62
C GLN A 229 -19.32 -24.99 -35.51
N LYS A 230 -18.50 -25.00 -36.58
CA LYS A 230 -18.29 -26.21 -37.40
C LYS A 230 -17.68 -27.37 -36.62
N PHE A 231 -16.94 -27.07 -35.56
CA PHE A 231 -16.37 -28.10 -34.69
C PHE A 231 -17.42 -28.74 -33.77
N PHE A 232 -18.52 -28.04 -33.47
CA PHE A 232 -19.59 -28.55 -32.61
C PHE A 232 -20.33 -29.66 -33.34
N VAL A 233 -20.64 -29.45 -34.63
CA VAL A 233 -21.19 -30.48 -35.52
C VAL A 233 -20.30 -31.73 -35.54
N LYS A 234 -18.98 -31.56 -35.73
CA LYS A 234 -18.04 -32.67 -35.76
C LYS A 234 -17.95 -33.40 -34.42
N ALA A 235 -17.86 -32.67 -33.31
CA ALA A 235 -17.82 -33.22 -31.96
C ALA A 235 -19.10 -34.01 -31.65
N PHE A 236 -20.27 -33.43 -31.94
CA PHE A 236 -21.56 -34.08 -31.76
C PHE A 236 -21.65 -35.39 -32.54
N GLN A 237 -21.29 -35.37 -33.83
CA GLN A 237 -21.27 -36.57 -34.68
C GLN A 237 -20.29 -37.64 -34.18
N LYS A 238 -19.12 -37.23 -33.69
CA LYS A 238 -18.11 -38.12 -33.10
C LYS A 238 -18.50 -38.64 -31.72
N GLY A 239 -19.40 -37.97 -31.03
CA GLY A 239 -19.91 -38.38 -29.72
C GLY A 239 -21.09 -39.34 -29.79
N LEU A 240 -21.86 -39.31 -30.89
CA LEU A 240 -22.99 -40.20 -31.10
C LEU A 240 -22.58 -41.68 -31.14
N ARG A 241 -23.42 -42.51 -30.55
CA ARG A 241 -23.32 -43.96 -30.70
C ARG A 241 -23.80 -44.35 -32.11
N ALA A 242 -23.19 -45.39 -32.67
CA ALA A 242 -23.68 -45.98 -33.92
C ALA A 242 -25.15 -46.41 -33.78
N GLY A 243 -25.99 -45.96 -34.71
CA GLY A 243 -27.42 -46.23 -34.72
C GLY A 243 -28.16 -45.51 -35.86
N PRO A 244 -29.49 -45.61 -35.90
CA PRO A 244 -30.31 -45.04 -36.97
C PRO A 244 -30.07 -43.54 -37.17
N PHE A 245 -30.01 -42.78 -36.08
CA PHE A 245 -29.76 -41.34 -36.12
C PHE A 245 -28.35 -40.99 -36.61
N SER A 246 -27.30 -41.66 -36.09
CA SER A 246 -25.93 -41.40 -36.55
C SER A 246 -25.75 -41.71 -38.04
N ASN A 247 -26.41 -42.77 -38.53
CA ASN A 247 -26.39 -43.16 -39.93
C ASN A 247 -27.09 -42.11 -40.81
N ALA A 248 -28.23 -41.59 -40.37
CA ALA A 248 -28.93 -40.51 -41.06
C ALA A 248 -28.09 -39.23 -41.18
N LEU A 249 -27.35 -38.87 -40.12
CA LEU A 249 -26.42 -37.73 -40.16
C LEU A 249 -25.22 -37.98 -41.07
N ALA A 250 -24.74 -39.23 -41.19
CA ALA A 250 -23.65 -39.58 -42.09
C ALA A 250 -24.08 -39.52 -43.57
N LEU A 251 -25.31 -39.96 -43.88
CA LEU A 251 -25.87 -39.93 -45.23
C LEU A 251 -26.10 -38.50 -45.73
N ARG A 252 -26.61 -37.62 -44.86
CA ARG A 252 -26.83 -36.21 -45.18
C ARG A 252 -26.14 -35.34 -44.15
N LYS A 253 -24.91 -34.95 -44.42
CA LYS A 253 -24.10 -34.14 -43.49
C LYS A 253 -24.83 -32.83 -43.12
N PRO A 254 -25.08 -32.57 -41.83
CA PRO A 254 -25.64 -31.31 -41.38
C PRO A 254 -24.59 -30.20 -41.47
N ILE A 255 -25.06 -28.98 -41.71
CA ILE A 255 -24.18 -27.80 -41.91
C ILE A 255 -23.94 -27.08 -40.58
N ASN A 256 -24.90 -27.14 -39.64
CA ASN A 256 -24.86 -26.45 -38.34
C ASN A 256 -25.60 -27.25 -37.25
N MET A 257 -25.60 -26.72 -36.02
CA MET A 257 -26.26 -27.35 -34.87
C MET A 257 -27.79 -27.25 -34.95
N GLU A 258 -28.34 -26.19 -35.55
CA GLU A 258 -29.79 -26.02 -35.72
C GLU A 258 -30.39 -27.15 -36.55
N GLU A 259 -29.72 -27.55 -37.64
CA GLU A 259 -30.16 -28.66 -38.47
C GLU A 259 -30.07 -30.01 -37.73
N ILE A 260 -29.06 -30.17 -36.87
CA ILE A 260 -28.95 -31.35 -36.00
C ILE A 260 -30.12 -31.39 -35.02
N HIS A 261 -30.43 -30.28 -34.36
CA HIS A 261 -31.54 -30.19 -33.39
C HIS A 261 -32.88 -30.53 -34.05
N ALA A 262 -33.19 -29.93 -35.20
CA ALA A 262 -34.44 -30.17 -35.92
C ALA A 262 -34.61 -31.64 -36.35
N ARG A 263 -33.51 -32.31 -36.70
CA ARG A 263 -33.54 -33.74 -37.05
C ARG A 263 -33.63 -34.63 -35.82
N ALA A 264 -32.93 -34.26 -34.73
CA ALA A 264 -32.95 -35.00 -33.47
C ALA A 264 -34.35 -34.99 -32.86
N GLU A 265 -35.04 -33.85 -32.88
CA GLU A 265 -36.40 -33.71 -32.37
C GLU A 265 -37.37 -34.69 -33.06
N LYS A 266 -37.39 -34.72 -34.40
CA LYS A 266 -38.20 -35.68 -35.18
C LYS A 266 -37.84 -37.14 -34.89
N HIS A 267 -36.55 -37.41 -34.61
CA HIS A 267 -36.10 -38.76 -34.31
C HIS A 267 -36.52 -39.20 -32.91
N VAL A 268 -36.41 -38.30 -31.92
CA VAL A 268 -36.84 -38.55 -30.55
C VAL A 268 -38.34 -38.79 -30.48
N GLU A 269 -39.15 -37.98 -31.17
CA GLU A 269 -40.60 -38.18 -31.27
C GLU A 269 -40.94 -39.57 -31.84
N MET A 270 -40.28 -39.97 -32.92
CA MET A 270 -40.45 -41.31 -33.51
C MET A 270 -40.03 -42.44 -32.55
N GLU A 271 -38.92 -42.29 -31.81
CA GLU A 271 -38.46 -43.27 -30.82
C GLU A 271 -39.43 -43.39 -29.64
N GLU A 272 -39.93 -42.27 -29.13
CA GLU A 272 -40.92 -42.20 -28.05
C GLU A 272 -42.25 -42.86 -28.48
N ASP A 273 -42.76 -42.54 -29.67
CA ASP A 273 -43.97 -43.17 -30.24
C ASP A 273 -43.83 -44.70 -30.38
N GLN A 274 -42.67 -45.18 -30.86
CA GLN A 274 -42.41 -46.61 -30.98
C GLN A 274 -42.29 -47.29 -29.61
N CYS A 275 -41.73 -46.59 -28.62
CA CYS A 275 -41.61 -47.09 -27.26
C CYS A 275 -42.99 -47.25 -26.61
N GLU A 276 -43.87 -46.25 -26.74
CA GLU A 276 -45.24 -46.31 -26.21
C GLU A 276 -46.07 -47.42 -26.86
N ARG A 277 -45.99 -47.60 -28.18
CA ARG A 277 -46.67 -48.71 -28.87
C ARG A 277 -46.24 -50.09 -28.34
N ARG A 278 -44.96 -50.28 -28.06
CA ARG A 278 -44.42 -51.54 -27.51
C ARG A 278 -44.79 -51.81 -26.05
N LYS A 279 -45.21 -50.80 -25.28
CA LYS A 279 -45.70 -50.97 -23.91
C LYS A 279 -47.17 -51.37 -23.84
N LEU A 280 -47.90 -51.15 -24.93
CA LEU A 280 -49.33 -51.45 -25.06
C LEU A 280 -49.58 -52.87 -25.62
N GLU A 281 -48.52 -53.56 -26.05
CA GLU A 281 -48.51 -54.96 -26.52
C GLU A 281 -48.03 -55.91 -25.42
#